data_AF-A0A3D0NN15-F1
#
_entry.id   AF-A0A3D0NN15-F1
#
_cell.length_a   1.000
_cell.length_b   1.000
_cell.length_c   1.000
_cell.angle_alpha   90.00
_cell.angle_beta   90.00
_cell.angle_gamma   90.00
#
_symmetry.space_group_name_H-M   'P 1'
#
loop_
_entity.id
_entity.type
_entity.pdbx_description
1 polymer ?
#
loop_
_entity_poly.entity_id
_entity_poly.type
_entity_poly.pdbx_seq_one_letter_code
_entity_poly.pdbx_strand_id
1 'polypeptide(L)'
;MKNTVDLDFETRSYADLKQVGTWAYSEHPTTDVICLCYDLNDGAGIQEWVPAWHGKACPADLRQAIEDGYLFEAHKYDFECSIWANVMVKKYGWLPIALEKWRDTMAAACYYALPAALDRVSTVLGFEGKHADGGRLITKYSKLHLKTAKLEIPDEDLRKFVDYCRKDVAIEQSVSDFLGGLPPREHDAFELDKMVNMRGLFLDLEGIECAAKIVDQRSDELRPTFRE
;
A
#
# COMPACT_ATOMS: atom_id res chain seq x y z
N MET A 1 -13.44 10.51 -20.48
CA MET A 1 -12.38 10.61 -19.45
C MET A 1 -12.87 9.84 -18.23
N LYS A 2 -12.02 8.99 -17.68
CA LYS A 2 -12.31 8.19 -16.48
C LYS A 2 -12.09 9.14 -15.29
N ASN A 3 -13.10 9.39 -14.45
CA ASN A 3 -12.93 10.22 -13.24
C ASN A 3 -12.29 9.37 -12.13
N THR A 4 -11.08 8.89 -12.39
CA THR A 4 -10.33 7.99 -11.52
C THR A 4 -8.87 8.40 -11.53
N VAL A 5 -8.24 8.33 -10.37
CA VAL A 5 -6.81 8.51 -10.19
C VAL A 5 -6.21 7.14 -9.91
N ASP A 6 -5.32 6.66 -10.78
CA ASP A 6 -4.48 5.50 -10.51
C ASP A 6 -3.20 5.96 -9.82
N LEU A 7 -2.78 5.31 -8.75
CA LEU A 7 -1.58 5.74 -8.02
C LEU A 7 -0.86 4.60 -7.31
N ASP A 8 0.44 4.82 -7.07
CA ASP A 8 1.30 3.92 -6.30
C ASP A 8 2.26 4.73 -5.42
N PHE A 9 2.64 4.15 -4.27
CA PHE A 9 3.58 4.75 -3.33
C PHE A 9 4.81 3.90 -3.13
N GLU A 10 5.98 4.54 -3.22
CA GLU A 10 7.19 4.02 -2.63
C GLU A 10 7.42 4.60 -1.24
N THR A 11 7.70 3.74 -0.27
CA THR A 11 7.78 4.12 1.14
C THR A 11 9.02 3.57 1.82
N ARG A 12 9.33 4.10 3.01
CA ARG A 12 10.38 3.60 3.89
C ARG A 12 9.94 3.60 5.34
N SER A 13 10.40 2.62 6.11
CA SER A 13 10.16 2.55 7.56
C SER A 13 11.15 1.64 8.27
N TYR A 14 11.28 1.85 9.58
CA TYR A 14 11.88 0.85 10.48
C TYR A 14 10.91 -0.27 10.84
N ALA A 15 9.61 -0.09 10.67
CA ALA A 15 8.66 -1.19 10.81
C ALA A 15 8.88 -2.22 9.69
N ASP A 16 8.87 -3.52 10.02
CA ASP A 16 8.84 -4.58 9.00
C ASP A 16 7.39 -4.83 8.59
N LEU A 17 7.02 -4.34 7.39
CA LEU A 17 5.68 -4.48 6.82
C LEU A 17 5.15 -5.91 6.87
N LYS A 18 6.01 -6.93 6.68
CA LYS A 18 5.58 -8.33 6.70
C LYS A 18 5.22 -8.83 8.10
N GLN A 19 5.78 -8.23 9.14
CA GLN A 19 5.54 -8.61 10.52
C GLN A 19 4.38 -7.83 11.12
N VAL A 20 4.29 -6.54 10.83
CA VAL A 20 3.31 -5.65 11.48
C VAL A 20 2.03 -5.44 10.66
N GLY A 21 2.08 -5.74 9.36
CA GLY A 21 0.97 -5.46 8.44
C GLY A 21 0.87 -3.98 8.03
N THR A 22 0.00 -3.72 7.07
CA THR A 22 -0.19 -2.42 6.41
C THR A 22 -0.43 -1.26 7.38
N TRP A 23 -1.44 -1.37 8.24
CA TRP A 23 -1.88 -0.28 9.10
C TRP A 23 -0.82 0.10 10.13
N ALA A 24 -0.34 -0.87 10.91
CA ALA A 24 0.72 -0.62 11.89
C ALA A 24 2.02 -0.14 11.24
N TYR A 25 2.33 -0.60 10.01
CA TYR A 25 3.43 -0.06 9.23
C TYR A 25 3.22 1.42 8.94
N SER A 26 2.07 1.82 8.38
CA SER A 26 1.78 3.21 8.02
C SER A 26 1.74 4.18 9.22
N GLU A 27 1.31 3.70 10.39
CA GLU A 27 1.24 4.47 11.63
C GLU A 27 2.58 4.62 12.33
N HIS A 28 3.56 3.78 11.99
CA HIS A 28 4.86 3.81 12.63
C HIS A 28 5.50 5.21 12.48
N PRO A 29 6.09 5.79 13.55
CA PRO A 29 6.60 7.15 13.52
C PRO A 29 7.62 7.41 12.41
N THR A 30 8.40 6.38 12.06
CA THR A 30 9.45 6.46 11.04
C THR A 30 8.99 6.17 9.61
N THR A 31 7.71 5.81 9.41
CA THR A 31 7.19 5.57 8.06
C THR A 31 7.04 6.89 7.32
N ASP A 32 7.61 6.96 6.12
CA ASP A 32 7.59 8.13 5.26
C ASP A 32 7.58 7.75 3.79
N VAL A 33 7.16 8.66 2.93
CA VAL A 33 7.09 8.45 1.48
C VAL A 33 8.43 8.79 0.81
N ILE A 34 8.86 7.93 -0.11
CA ILE A 34 9.99 8.18 -1.03
C ILE A 34 9.49 8.89 -2.27
N CYS A 35 8.47 8.34 -2.93
CA CYS A 35 7.77 8.98 -4.05
C CYS A 35 6.33 8.47 -4.17
N LEU A 36 5.54 9.23 -4.92
CA LEU A 36 4.20 8.91 -5.38
C LEU A 36 4.20 9.07 -6.90
N CYS A 37 3.68 8.08 -7.64
CA CYS A 37 3.31 8.27 -9.03
C CYS A 37 1.80 8.16 -9.16
N TYR A 38 1.20 8.99 -10.01
CA TYR A 38 -0.25 9.00 -10.21
C TYR A 38 -0.63 9.45 -11.61
N ASP A 39 -1.76 8.99 -12.11
CA ASP A 39 -2.36 9.43 -13.36
C ASP A 39 -3.82 9.83 -13.11
N LEU A 40 -4.20 11.02 -13.58
CA LEU A 40 -5.56 11.54 -13.47
C LEU A 40 -6.50 11.00 -14.56
N ASN A 41 -5.98 10.18 -15.49
CA ASN A 41 -6.68 9.63 -16.65
C ASN A 41 -7.35 10.71 -17.53
N ASP A 42 -6.73 11.89 -17.58
CA ASP A 42 -7.15 13.06 -18.35
C ASP A 42 -6.34 13.25 -19.65
N GLY A 43 -5.39 12.35 -19.91
CA GLY A 43 -4.50 12.38 -21.07
C GLY A 43 -3.18 13.09 -20.85
N ALA A 44 -2.91 13.64 -19.65
CA ALA A 44 -1.60 14.19 -19.28
C ALA A 44 -0.55 13.11 -19.00
N GLY A 45 -1.00 11.87 -18.73
CA GLY A 45 -0.16 10.72 -18.39
C GLY A 45 0.33 10.73 -16.94
N ILE A 46 1.17 9.76 -16.61
CA ILE A 46 1.65 9.53 -15.24
C ILE A 46 2.57 10.65 -14.75
N GLN A 47 2.11 11.37 -13.73
CA GLN A 47 2.85 12.38 -12.99
C GLN A 47 3.64 11.76 -11.83
N GLU A 48 4.67 12.46 -11.38
CA GLU A 48 5.51 12.08 -10.25
C GLU A 48 5.45 13.13 -9.15
N TRP A 49 5.54 12.68 -7.91
CA TRP A 49 5.77 13.55 -6.77
C TRP A 49 6.80 12.93 -5.84
N VAL A 50 7.78 13.73 -5.44
CA VAL A 50 8.92 13.31 -4.63
C VAL A 50 9.16 14.39 -3.57
N PRO A 51 9.06 14.09 -2.26
CA PRO A 51 9.22 15.08 -1.21
C PRO A 51 10.55 15.85 -1.30
N ALA A 52 11.63 15.16 -1.71
CA ALA A 52 12.96 15.75 -1.84
C ALA A 52 13.06 16.78 -2.96
N TRP A 53 12.21 16.68 -4.00
CA TRP A 53 12.21 17.60 -5.15
C TRP A 53 11.11 18.65 -5.07
N HIS A 54 9.95 18.28 -4.52
CA HIS A 54 8.72 19.08 -4.57
C HIS A 54 8.30 19.63 -3.21
N GLY A 55 8.97 19.24 -2.12
CA GLY A 55 8.53 19.55 -0.76
C GLY A 55 7.29 18.74 -0.36
N LYS A 56 6.57 19.22 0.66
CA LYS A 56 5.47 18.47 1.29
C LYS A 56 4.08 18.81 0.75
N ALA A 57 3.96 19.81 -0.12
CA ALA A 57 2.67 20.24 -0.63
C ALA A 57 2.07 19.19 -1.59
N CYS A 58 0.76 19.02 -1.53
CA CYS A 58 0.01 18.21 -2.49
C CYS A 58 0.08 18.87 -3.87
N PRO A 59 0.39 18.12 -4.95
CA PRO A 59 0.22 18.61 -6.32
C PRO A 59 -1.19 19.20 -6.51
N ALA A 60 -1.27 20.33 -7.22
CA ALA A 60 -2.50 21.13 -7.30
C ALA A 60 -3.61 20.42 -8.10
N ASP A 61 -3.22 19.72 -9.14
CA ASP A 61 -4.05 18.87 -9.99
C ASP A 61 -4.61 17.67 -9.21
N LEU A 62 -3.76 16.97 -8.45
CA LEU A 62 -4.19 15.89 -7.56
C LEU A 62 -5.12 16.39 -6.46
N ARG A 63 -4.83 17.55 -5.87
CA ARG A 63 -5.70 18.21 -4.89
C ARG A 63 -7.07 18.51 -5.48
N GLN A 64 -7.11 19.05 -6.70
CA GLN A 64 -8.35 19.35 -7.41
C GLN A 64 -9.16 18.08 -7.69
N ALA A 65 -8.51 16.99 -8.11
CA ALA A 65 -9.19 15.71 -8.34
C ALA A 65 -9.87 15.16 -7.07
N ILE A 66 -9.26 15.34 -5.90
CA ILE A 66 -9.87 14.99 -4.60
C ILE A 66 -11.10 15.85 -4.33
N GLU A 67 -11.00 17.17 -4.52
CA GLU A 67 -12.11 18.12 -4.30
C GLU A 67 -13.28 17.87 -5.27
N ASP A 68 -12.98 17.46 -6.51
CA ASP A 68 -13.96 17.08 -7.53
C ASP A 68 -14.54 15.67 -7.29
N GLY A 69 -14.05 14.96 -6.28
CA GLY A 69 -14.59 13.68 -5.83
C GLY A 69 -14.25 12.51 -6.75
N TYR A 70 -13.07 12.52 -7.38
CA TYR A 70 -12.57 11.40 -8.19
C TYR A 70 -12.51 10.11 -7.38
N LEU A 71 -12.60 8.98 -8.08
CA LEU A 71 -12.26 7.68 -7.50
C LEU A 71 -10.74 7.52 -7.46
N PHE A 72 -10.24 6.70 -6.55
CA PHE A 72 -8.81 6.39 -6.40
C PHE A 72 -8.64 4.89 -6.52
N GLU A 73 -7.77 4.44 -7.42
CA GLU A 73 -7.55 3.04 -7.73
C GLU A 73 -6.08 2.68 -7.50
N ALA A 74 -5.87 1.53 -6.88
CA ALA A 74 -4.55 0.95 -6.63
C ALA A 74 -4.67 -0.57 -6.58
N HIS A 75 -3.58 -1.29 -6.85
CA HIS A 75 -3.54 -2.75 -6.74
C HIS A 75 -3.10 -3.17 -5.35
N LYS A 76 -4.06 -3.59 -4.49
CA LYS A 76 -3.92 -3.79 -3.04
C LYS A 76 -4.12 -2.49 -2.23
N TYR A 77 -5.23 -1.81 -2.53
CA TYR A 77 -5.59 -0.45 -2.06
C TYR A 77 -5.41 -0.18 -0.56
N ASP A 78 -5.48 -1.19 0.31
CA ASP A 78 -5.34 -1.00 1.76
C ASP A 78 -3.97 -0.40 2.08
N PHE A 79 -2.93 -0.71 1.30
CA PHE A 79 -1.61 -0.13 1.46
C PHE A 79 -1.61 1.36 1.17
N GLU A 80 -2.03 1.75 -0.02
CA GLU A 80 -2.05 3.14 -0.49
C GLU A 80 -3.00 3.97 0.37
N CYS A 81 -4.17 3.44 0.72
CA CYS A 81 -5.13 4.08 1.61
C CYS A 81 -4.53 4.33 3.01
N SER A 82 -3.78 3.38 3.57
CA SER A 82 -3.16 3.55 4.88
C SER A 82 -2.03 4.58 4.86
N ILE A 83 -1.21 4.60 3.81
CA ILE A 83 -0.15 5.60 3.63
C ILE A 83 -0.77 6.98 3.42
N TRP A 84 -1.82 7.08 2.62
CA TRP A 84 -2.56 8.31 2.42
C TRP A 84 -3.09 8.87 3.75
N ALA A 85 -3.80 8.05 4.53
CA ALA A 85 -4.37 8.48 5.79
C ALA A 85 -3.30 8.83 6.85
N ASN A 86 -2.28 7.97 7.01
CA ASN A 86 -1.36 8.07 8.15
C ASN A 86 -0.09 8.87 7.88
N VAL A 87 0.28 9.06 6.62
CA VAL A 87 1.43 9.87 6.23
C VAL A 87 0.94 11.15 5.55
N MET A 88 0.21 11.04 4.44
CA MET A 88 -0.13 12.21 3.62
C MET A 88 -1.07 13.18 4.34
N VAL A 89 -2.12 12.67 4.98
CA VAL A 89 -3.04 13.50 5.77
C VAL A 89 -2.41 13.86 7.12
N LYS A 90 -2.10 12.87 7.98
CA LYS A 90 -1.67 13.13 9.36
C LYS A 90 -0.32 13.86 9.48
N LYS A 91 0.67 13.56 8.63
CA LYS A 91 2.02 14.14 8.71
C LYS A 91 2.24 15.30 7.74
N TYR A 92 1.61 15.26 6.55
CA TYR A 92 1.85 16.23 5.47
C TYR A 92 0.68 17.22 5.29
N GLY A 93 -0.47 16.99 5.93
CA GLY A 93 -1.62 17.91 5.91
C GLY A 93 -2.40 17.90 4.59
N TRP A 94 -2.33 16.83 3.82
CA TRP A 94 -3.11 16.67 2.58
C TRP A 94 -4.60 16.45 2.88
N LEU A 95 -5.44 16.59 1.85
CA LEU A 95 -6.87 16.31 1.97
C LEU A 95 -7.12 14.81 2.17
N PRO A 96 -8.06 14.44 3.05
CA PRO A 96 -8.46 13.05 3.21
C PRO A 96 -9.25 12.55 1.99
N ILE A 97 -9.07 11.28 1.65
CA ILE A 97 -9.89 10.56 0.67
C ILE A 97 -10.84 9.66 1.44
N ALA A 98 -12.13 9.75 1.15
CA ALA A 98 -13.15 8.92 1.79
C ALA A 98 -13.01 7.45 1.37
N LEU A 99 -13.29 6.52 2.28
CA LEU A 99 -13.03 5.08 2.08
C LEU A 99 -13.78 4.51 0.85
N GLU A 100 -14.99 5.00 0.61
CA GLU A 100 -15.85 4.61 -0.51
C GLU A 100 -15.32 5.05 -1.88
N LYS A 101 -14.34 5.97 -1.91
CA LYS A 101 -13.69 6.44 -3.14
C LYS A 101 -12.58 5.50 -3.62
N TRP A 102 -12.09 4.61 -2.75
CA TRP A 102 -11.05 3.65 -3.10
C TRP A 102 -11.59 2.45 -3.89
N ARG A 103 -10.87 2.06 -4.93
CA ARG A 103 -11.05 0.88 -5.76
C ARG A 103 -9.79 0.02 -5.70
N ASP A 104 -9.99 -1.29 -5.88
CA ASP A 104 -8.91 -2.26 -5.75
C ASP A 104 -8.87 -3.21 -6.94
N THR A 105 -7.85 -3.04 -7.77
CA THR A 105 -7.61 -3.90 -8.94
C THR A 105 -7.23 -5.32 -8.53
N MET A 106 -6.65 -5.52 -7.33
CA MET A 106 -6.37 -6.85 -6.78
C MET A 106 -7.67 -7.59 -6.46
N ALA A 107 -8.67 -6.91 -5.90
CA ALA A 107 -9.98 -7.50 -5.63
C ALA A 107 -10.67 -7.94 -6.93
N ALA A 108 -10.59 -7.11 -7.98
CA ALA A 108 -11.08 -7.47 -9.31
C ALA A 108 -10.36 -8.71 -9.88
N ALA A 109 -9.03 -8.78 -9.77
CA ALA A 109 -8.25 -9.95 -10.19
C ALA A 109 -8.68 -11.22 -9.45
N CYS A 110 -8.82 -11.15 -8.13
CA CYS A 110 -9.25 -12.27 -7.29
C CYS A 110 -10.68 -12.74 -7.64
N TYR A 111 -11.59 -11.83 -7.98
CA TYR A 111 -12.93 -12.18 -8.45
C TYR A 111 -12.91 -13.08 -9.69
N TYR A 112 -11.98 -12.83 -10.62
CA TYR A 112 -11.77 -13.66 -11.81
C TYR A 112 -10.87 -14.89 -11.56
N ALA A 113 -10.59 -15.23 -10.30
CA ALA A 113 -9.68 -16.30 -9.90
C ALA A 113 -8.25 -16.15 -10.47
N LEU A 114 -7.82 -14.91 -10.72
CA LEU A 114 -6.46 -14.59 -11.15
C LEU A 114 -5.54 -14.40 -9.93
N PRO A 115 -4.20 -14.45 -10.12
CA PRO A 115 -3.27 -14.22 -9.02
C PRO A 115 -3.44 -12.85 -8.37
N ALA A 116 -3.35 -12.77 -7.04
CA ALA A 116 -3.46 -11.50 -6.32
C ALA A 116 -2.23 -10.59 -6.49
N ALA A 117 -1.03 -11.13 -6.70
CA ALA A 117 0.18 -10.31 -6.81
C ALA A 117 0.27 -9.64 -8.21
N LEU A 118 0.49 -8.33 -8.26
CA LEU A 118 0.55 -7.53 -9.51
C LEU A 118 1.44 -8.17 -10.58
N ASP A 119 2.67 -8.56 -10.20
CA ASP A 119 3.64 -9.19 -11.11
C ASP A 119 3.14 -10.53 -11.70
N ARG A 120 2.38 -11.29 -10.92
CA ARG A 120 1.83 -12.59 -11.37
C ARG A 120 0.61 -12.40 -12.26
N VAL A 121 -0.30 -11.48 -11.90
CA VAL A 121 -1.47 -11.20 -12.74
C VAL A 121 -1.06 -10.55 -14.05
N SER A 122 -0.11 -9.62 -14.04
CA SER A 122 0.40 -8.99 -15.27
C SER A 122 1.02 -10.03 -16.21
N THR A 123 1.83 -10.95 -15.67
CA THR A 123 2.42 -12.06 -16.43
C THR A 123 1.34 -12.97 -17.03
N VAL A 124 0.32 -13.36 -16.26
CA VAL A 124 -0.77 -14.23 -16.77
C VAL A 124 -1.59 -13.54 -17.86
N LEU A 125 -1.78 -12.22 -17.76
CA LEU A 125 -2.50 -11.42 -18.75
C LEU A 125 -1.62 -11.04 -19.97
N GLY A 126 -0.33 -11.41 -19.97
CA GLY A 126 0.58 -11.13 -21.07
C GLY A 126 1.11 -9.69 -21.11
N PHE A 127 0.99 -8.95 -20.01
CA PHE A 127 1.62 -7.65 -19.83
C PHE A 127 3.08 -7.79 -19.38
N GLU A 128 3.88 -6.76 -19.61
CA GLU A 128 5.29 -6.78 -19.20
C GLU A 128 5.41 -6.79 -17.67
N GLY A 129 6.15 -7.77 -17.12
CA GLY A 129 6.35 -7.93 -15.67
C GLY A 129 7.31 -6.91 -15.04
N LYS A 130 7.47 -7.00 -13.72
CA LYS A 130 8.34 -6.08 -12.96
C LYS A 130 9.82 -6.34 -13.25
N HIS A 131 10.65 -5.29 -13.26
CA HIS A 131 12.11 -5.44 -13.38
C HIS A 131 12.72 -5.87 -12.04
N ALA A 132 13.70 -6.79 -12.08
CA ALA A 132 14.36 -7.35 -10.91
C ALA A 132 15.11 -6.33 -10.02
N ASP A 133 15.46 -5.16 -10.57
CA ASP A 133 16.29 -4.17 -9.88
C ASP A 133 15.58 -3.44 -8.73
N GLY A 134 14.24 -3.37 -8.73
CA GLY A 134 13.46 -2.70 -7.69
C GLY A 134 13.66 -3.32 -6.30
N GLY A 135 13.80 -4.65 -6.23
CA GLY A 135 14.02 -5.37 -4.96
C GLY A 135 15.31 -4.94 -4.24
N ARG A 136 16.33 -4.53 -4.99
CA ARG A 136 17.59 -4.03 -4.43
C ARG A 136 17.41 -2.64 -3.81
N LEU A 137 16.67 -1.75 -4.46
CA LEU A 137 16.38 -0.40 -3.95
C LEU A 137 15.52 -0.47 -2.68
N ILE A 138 14.45 -1.27 -2.70
CA ILE A 138 13.57 -1.48 -1.54
C ILE A 138 14.37 -1.99 -0.33
N THR A 139 15.24 -2.98 -0.54
CA THR A 139 16.08 -3.52 0.54
C THR A 139 17.06 -2.49 1.08
N LYS A 140 17.58 -1.61 0.22
CA LYS A 140 18.59 -0.62 0.57
C LYS A 140 18.00 0.62 1.24
N TYR A 141 16.78 1.04 0.90
CA TYR A 141 16.24 2.35 1.30
C TYR A 141 14.86 2.30 1.96
N SER A 142 14.05 1.25 1.72
CA SER A 142 12.70 1.14 2.28
C SER A 142 12.64 0.36 3.59
N LYS A 143 13.46 -0.70 3.71
CA LYS A 143 13.50 -1.59 4.88
C LYS A 143 14.56 -1.16 5.89
N LEU A 144 14.31 -0.07 6.61
CA LEU A 144 15.31 0.57 7.47
C LEU A 144 15.73 -0.27 8.68
N HIS A 145 14.97 -1.30 9.06
CA HIS A 145 15.36 -2.26 10.09
C HIS A 145 16.54 -3.17 9.68
N LEU A 146 16.88 -3.23 8.39
CA LEU A 146 18.01 -4.02 7.91
C LEU A 146 19.32 -3.30 8.19
N LYS A 147 20.34 -4.05 8.63
CA LYS A 147 21.68 -3.50 8.93
C LYS A 147 22.35 -2.83 7.73
N THR A 148 21.97 -3.22 6.51
CA THR A 148 22.52 -2.69 5.25
C THR A 148 21.74 -1.50 4.70
N ALA A 149 20.66 -1.07 5.37
CA ALA A 149 19.85 0.03 4.90
C ALA A 149 20.59 1.38 5.00
N LYS A 150 20.23 2.29 4.10
CA LYS A 150 20.75 3.67 4.05
C LYS A 150 19.58 4.64 4.15
N LEU A 151 19.78 5.73 4.88
CA LEU A 151 18.76 6.77 5.08
C LEU A 151 18.74 7.79 3.94
N GLU A 152 19.91 8.17 3.45
CA GLU A 152 20.05 9.11 2.34
C GLU A 152 19.94 8.36 1.02
N ILE A 153 19.02 8.83 0.17
CA ILE A 153 18.80 8.29 -1.17
C ILE A 153 19.42 9.28 -2.16
N PRO A 154 20.50 8.92 -2.87
CA PRO A 154 21.06 9.75 -3.92
C PRO A 154 20.03 10.01 -5.02
N ASP A 155 20.16 11.15 -5.69
CA ASP A 155 19.22 11.62 -6.72
C ASP A 155 19.10 10.63 -7.91
N GLU A 156 20.17 9.88 -8.22
CA GLU A 156 20.14 8.80 -9.21
C GLU A 156 19.28 7.60 -8.79
N ASP A 157 19.23 7.28 -7.50
CA ASP A 157 18.43 6.17 -6.98
C ASP A 157 16.99 6.62 -6.73
N LEU A 158 16.75 7.90 -6.41
CA LEU A 158 15.40 8.49 -6.40
C LEU A 158 14.74 8.40 -7.78
N ARG A 159 15.45 8.73 -8.86
CA ARG A 159 14.91 8.58 -10.22
C ARG A 159 14.52 7.15 -10.53
N LYS A 160 15.33 6.16 -10.13
CA LYS A 160 14.98 4.75 -10.32
C LYS A 160 13.75 4.32 -9.52
N PHE A 161 13.53 4.88 -8.32
CA PHE A 161 12.28 4.68 -7.58
C PHE A 161 11.07 5.25 -8.34
N VAL A 162 11.20 6.46 -8.90
CA VAL A 162 10.15 7.06 -9.73
C VAL A 162 9.88 6.22 -10.99
N ASP A 163 10.92 5.75 -11.69
CA ASP A 163 10.76 4.89 -12.87
C ASP A 163 10.05 3.58 -12.53
N TYR A 164 10.39 2.96 -11.40
CA TYR A 164 9.73 1.76 -10.90
C TYR A 164 8.25 2.03 -10.59
N CYS A 165 7.98 3.07 -9.81
CA CYS A 165 6.63 3.44 -9.35
C CYS A 165 5.73 3.81 -10.56
N ARG A 166 6.26 4.55 -11.54
CA ARG A 166 5.57 4.80 -12.82
C ARG A 166 5.22 3.52 -13.56
N LYS A 167 6.16 2.56 -13.60
CA LYS A 167 5.91 1.28 -14.28
C LYS A 167 4.81 0.49 -13.57
N ASP A 168 4.82 0.47 -12.24
CA ASP A 168 3.76 -0.17 -11.45
C ASP A 168 2.39 0.46 -11.75
N VAL A 169 2.26 1.79 -11.71
CA VAL A 169 1.00 2.49 -12.10
C VAL A 169 0.56 2.09 -13.51
N ALA A 170 1.47 2.04 -14.49
CA ALA A 170 1.11 1.68 -15.86
C ALA A 170 0.65 0.22 -16.00
N ILE A 171 1.23 -0.69 -15.21
CA ILE A 171 0.82 -2.10 -15.16
C ILE A 171 -0.56 -2.20 -14.48
N GLU A 172 -0.79 -1.47 -13.38
CA GLU A 172 -2.07 -1.44 -12.69
C GLU A 172 -3.19 -0.92 -13.58
N GLN A 173 -2.95 0.16 -14.34
CA GLN A 173 -3.85 0.67 -15.36
C GLN A 173 -4.16 -0.40 -16.42
N SER A 174 -3.13 -1.09 -16.93
CA SER A 174 -3.32 -2.14 -17.94
C SER A 174 -4.17 -3.30 -17.42
N VAL A 175 -3.97 -3.69 -16.16
CA VAL A 175 -4.76 -4.74 -15.49
C VAL A 175 -6.20 -4.25 -15.26
N SER A 176 -6.38 -3.02 -14.77
CA SER A 176 -7.69 -2.42 -14.53
C SER A 176 -8.50 -2.27 -15.82
N ASP A 177 -7.90 -1.76 -16.89
CA ASP A 177 -8.53 -1.61 -18.19
C ASP A 177 -8.96 -2.97 -18.79
N PHE A 178 -8.20 -4.02 -18.51
CA PHE A 178 -8.52 -5.38 -18.96
C PHE A 178 -9.63 -6.04 -18.15
N LEU A 179 -9.57 -5.95 -16.81
CA LEU A 179 -10.50 -6.64 -15.92
C LEU A 179 -11.82 -5.88 -15.69
N GLY A 180 -11.75 -4.55 -15.75
CA GLY A 180 -12.78 -3.65 -15.27
C GLY A 180 -12.94 -3.71 -13.74
N GLY A 181 -13.94 -2.98 -13.25
CA GLY A 181 -14.30 -2.98 -11.83
C GLY A 181 -15.06 -4.24 -11.41
N LEU A 182 -15.20 -4.42 -10.09
CA LEU A 182 -16.04 -5.48 -9.52
C LEU A 182 -17.49 -5.35 -9.99
N PRO A 183 -18.19 -6.47 -10.29
CA PRO A 183 -19.62 -6.45 -10.54
C PRO A 183 -20.39 -5.89 -9.33
N PRO A 184 -21.57 -5.26 -9.53
CA PRO A 184 -22.28 -4.54 -8.46
C PRO A 184 -22.48 -5.35 -7.16
N ARG A 185 -22.81 -6.64 -7.28
CA ARG A 185 -23.01 -7.53 -6.14
C ARG A 185 -21.73 -7.75 -5.33
N GLU A 186 -20.59 -7.89 -5.98
CA GLU A 186 -19.30 -8.08 -5.32
C GLU A 186 -18.75 -6.76 -4.80
N HIS A 187 -19.05 -5.66 -5.48
CA HIS A 187 -18.72 -4.32 -4.99
C HIS A 187 -19.37 -4.06 -3.62
N ASP A 188 -20.65 -4.41 -3.42
CA ASP A 188 -21.31 -4.23 -2.11
C ASP A 188 -20.65 -5.05 -1.00
N ALA A 189 -20.26 -6.29 -1.31
CA ALA A 189 -19.54 -7.16 -0.37
C ALA A 189 -18.15 -6.60 -0.04
N PHE A 190 -17.46 -6.08 -1.05
CA PHE A 190 -16.16 -5.43 -0.90
C PHE A 190 -16.27 -4.17 -0.03
N GLU A 191 -17.23 -3.28 -0.28
CA GLU A 191 -17.44 -2.08 0.56
C GLU A 191 -17.71 -2.45 2.03
N LEU A 192 -18.51 -3.49 2.28
CA LEU A 192 -18.74 -3.99 3.63
C LEU A 192 -17.44 -4.52 4.27
N ASP A 193 -16.65 -5.29 3.53
CA ASP A 193 -15.35 -5.77 3.99
C ASP A 193 -14.41 -4.61 4.35
N LYS A 194 -14.32 -3.58 3.49
CA LYS A 194 -13.54 -2.36 3.79
C LYS A 194 -13.99 -1.72 5.10
N MET A 195 -15.30 -1.53 5.29
CA MET A 195 -15.85 -0.94 6.52
C MET A 195 -15.54 -1.77 7.76
N VAL A 196 -15.64 -3.10 7.68
CA VAL A 196 -15.35 -4.00 8.80
C VAL A 196 -13.86 -3.97 9.15
N ASN A 197 -12.97 -4.07 8.16
CA ASN A 197 -11.53 -4.02 8.37
C ASN A 197 -11.10 -2.67 8.95
N MET A 198 -11.64 -1.56 8.44
CA MET A 198 -11.36 -0.22 8.95
C MET A 198 -11.82 -0.01 10.40
N ARG A 199 -12.96 -0.60 10.78
CA ARG A 199 -13.45 -0.55 12.16
C ARG A 199 -12.55 -1.35 13.11
N GLY A 200 -11.99 -2.47 12.62
CA GLY A 200 -11.21 -3.39 13.43
C GLY A 200 -12.04 -4.12 14.50
N LEU A 201 -11.31 -4.74 15.44
CA LEU A 201 -11.85 -5.46 16.58
C LEU A 201 -11.24 -4.92 17.87
N PHE A 202 -12.06 -4.76 18.90
CA PHE A 202 -11.58 -4.42 20.23
C PHE A 202 -10.98 -5.67 20.90
N LEU A 203 -9.76 -5.54 21.42
CA LEU A 203 -9.07 -6.62 22.12
C LEU A 203 -9.01 -6.32 23.62
N ASP A 204 -9.41 -7.29 24.44
CA ASP A 204 -9.18 -7.27 25.89
C ASP A 204 -7.70 -7.59 26.17
N LEU A 205 -6.87 -6.54 26.18
CA LEU A 205 -5.43 -6.69 26.37
C LEU A 205 -5.08 -7.26 27.75
N GLU A 206 -5.82 -6.89 28.79
CA GLU A 206 -5.60 -7.42 30.15
C GLU A 206 -5.90 -8.93 30.20
N GLY A 207 -7.01 -9.34 29.60
CA GLY A 207 -7.36 -10.75 29.46
C GLY A 207 -6.31 -11.54 28.67
N ILE A 208 -5.82 -10.99 27.55
CA ILE A 208 -4.76 -11.60 26.75
C ILE A 208 -3.47 -11.76 27.56
N GLU A 209 -3.05 -10.74 28.30
CA GLU A 209 -1.85 -10.81 29.15
C GLU A 209 -2.00 -11.85 30.27
N CYS A 210 -3.16 -11.94 30.90
CA CYS A 210 -3.44 -12.94 31.92
C CYS A 210 -3.39 -14.36 31.33
N ALA A 211 -4.00 -14.56 30.16
CA ALA A 211 -3.97 -15.85 29.47
C ALA A 211 -2.54 -16.24 29.06
N ALA A 212 -1.75 -15.29 28.55
CA ALA A 212 -0.35 -15.53 28.19
C ALA A 212 0.49 -16.01 29.39
N LYS A 213 0.34 -15.37 30.56
CA LYS A 213 1.02 -15.79 31.79
C LYS A 213 0.68 -17.25 32.19
N ILE A 214 -0.58 -17.65 32.04
CA ILE A 214 -1.01 -19.02 32.31
C ILE A 214 -0.37 -19.99 31.32
N VAL A 215 -0.36 -19.65 30.02
CA VAL A 215 0.26 -20.48 28.98
C VAL A 215 1.76 -20.66 29.24
N ASP A 216 2.46 -19.59 29.60
CA ASP A 216 3.90 -19.64 29.91
C ASP A 216 4.17 -20.55 31.10
N GLN A 217 3.42 -20.36 32.20
CA GLN A 217 3.53 -21.22 33.38
C GLN A 217 3.32 -22.69 33.05
N ARG A 218 2.26 -23.02 32.30
CA ARG A 218 1.94 -24.40 31.93
C ARG A 218 2.96 -24.99 30.95
N SER A 219 3.51 -24.17 30.07
CA SER A 219 4.56 -24.58 29.13
C SER A 219 5.84 -24.94 29.87
N ASP A 220 6.21 -24.18 30.90
CA ASP A 220 7.37 -24.49 31.76
C ASP A 220 7.16 -25.77 32.58
N GLU A 221 5.95 -25.97 33.14
CA GLU A 221 5.59 -27.19 33.88
C GLU A 221 5.66 -28.45 33.00
N LEU A 222 5.24 -28.38 31.74
CA LEU A 222 5.16 -29.52 30.83
C LEU A 222 6.45 -29.78 30.06
N ARG A 223 7.35 -28.79 29.91
CA ARG A 223 8.60 -28.92 29.15
C ARG A 223 9.47 -30.12 29.54
N PRO A 224 9.59 -30.51 30.83
CA PRO A 224 10.35 -31.71 31.22
C PRO A 224 9.72 -33.01 30.72
N THR A 225 8.39 -33.09 30.61
CA THR A 225 7.64 -34.28 30.19
C THR A 225 7.85 -34.63 28.71
N PHE A 226 8.27 -33.65 27.89
CA PHE A 226 8.53 -33.82 26.45
C PHE A 226 10.03 -33.85 26.10
N ARG A 227 10.91 -34.06 27.08
CA ARG A 227 12.37 -34.22 26.88
C ARG A 227 12.85 -35.68 26.81
N GLU A 228 11.98 -36.65 27.06
CA GLU A 228 12.21 -38.09 26.82
C GLU A 228 11.80 -38.49 25.40
#